data_AF-A0A3B9R3Y6-F1
#
_entry.id   AF-A0A3B9R3Y6-F1
#
_cell.length_a   1.000
_cell.length_b   1.000
_cell.length_c   1.000
_cell.angle_alpha   90.00
_cell.angle_beta   90.00
_cell.angle_gamma   90.00
#
_symmetry.space_group_name_H-M   'P 1'
#
loop_
_entity.id
_entity.type
_entity.pdbx_description
1 polymer ?
#
loop_
_entity_poly.entity_id
_entity_poly.type
_entity_poly.pdbx_seq_one_letter_code
_entity_poly.pdbx_strand_id
1 'polypeptide(L)'
;MLVYDQENGIWPESASYSVHVITTLLNIITLLDHFTNANELSNFPIVEKAALASFQYLFPSGHTIGFGDSSHKKLPAENFELLITNYQKYGANEKRNIIANLLNDMIAEGDYKREVKDLFQLFFYVNNVVPNEEENEFDLPLVSPTFYAPNVSWFNQRLGSEANAMMVATTGSYGNHAHSNGISIELFAKGSVLAPDMGKGSSYWHKDHTEYYSRMPAHNTVVVNGISDYEPMRSHHPFHLENSFPKTGETPIFDQVTFSNVSFVEPKTKARQLRFTSLIKGPSGAGYVVDVFRSRKPGSDGQRHDYFYHNLGDAFKISSNEEVLKLEDTEDLGSHQGDLKAYDYLTEKKKLTTAKAVSANFNFTSEDGTSDLMEVWVKGSADQTLYSAMAPKSKAITSGTSPKELLNKPIPTLIVQRNAEAWENPFAMVFNPLGTDEDNPILEVEYAQKIENSTAQQIQVKFKDEATQDNIVLNENESVIYDQGNLYQKGLLSITRTEENKAQPSFIFLSGMYRYEHNNWGIQASGAPVTLSFDIKENEIILQNDQPVVLNMPKPKNGSEAILYIYEDNELIDTRKGLKSWVNDEQLEFRLSKDYAKAVIKFQSSNNEK
;
A
#
# COMPACT_ATOMS: atom_id res chain seq x y z
N MET A 1 30.83 -3.18 3.24
CA MET A 1 29.40 -3.17 2.86
C MET A 1 28.46 -2.79 4.01
N LEU A 2 28.96 -2.08 5.05
CA LEU A 2 28.15 -1.63 6.19
C LEU A 2 27.13 -0.53 5.83
N VAL A 3 27.16 -0.04 4.59
CA VAL A 3 26.24 0.97 4.07
C VAL A 3 24.86 0.37 3.77
N TYR A 4 24.79 -0.92 3.45
CA TYR A 4 23.51 -1.63 3.38
C TYR A 4 22.87 -1.70 4.75
N ASP A 5 21.55 -1.61 4.78
CA ASP A 5 20.80 -1.99 5.96
C ASP A 5 20.93 -3.50 6.18
N GLN A 6 21.43 -3.89 7.35
CA GLN A 6 21.75 -5.28 7.65
C GLN A 6 20.50 -6.12 7.91
N GLU A 7 19.37 -5.50 8.26
CA GLU A 7 18.11 -6.18 8.56
C GLU A 7 17.29 -6.43 7.30
N ASN A 8 17.20 -5.46 6.40
CA ASN A 8 16.36 -5.58 5.20
C ASN A 8 17.14 -5.75 3.87
N GLY A 9 18.47 -5.50 3.86
CA GLY A 9 19.31 -5.68 2.67
C GLY A 9 19.23 -4.55 1.65
N ILE A 10 18.54 -3.45 1.95
CA ILE A 10 18.33 -2.33 1.03
C ILE A 10 19.54 -1.39 1.06
N TRP A 11 19.98 -0.97 -0.12
CA TRP A 11 20.98 0.09 -0.30
C TRP A 11 20.32 1.46 -0.06
N PRO A 12 20.98 2.43 0.60
CA PRO A 12 20.40 3.72 1.00
C PRO A 12 20.28 4.73 -0.16
N GLU A 13 19.75 4.27 -1.30
CA GLU A 13 19.42 5.07 -2.49
C GLU A 13 18.12 4.59 -3.13
N SER A 14 17.65 5.34 -4.13
CA SER A 14 16.47 4.98 -4.90
C SER A 14 16.59 3.60 -5.57
N ALA A 15 15.45 2.95 -5.82
CA ALA A 15 15.37 1.56 -6.27
C ALA A 15 16.29 1.25 -7.48
N SER A 16 16.32 2.14 -8.49
CA SER A 16 17.18 1.96 -9.67
C SER A 16 18.68 1.95 -9.33
N TYR A 17 19.14 2.79 -8.41
CA TYR A 17 20.55 2.82 -7.98
C TYR A 17 20.89 1.65 -7.08
N SER A 18 19.99 1.30 -6.15
CA SER A 18 20.12 0.11 -5.29
C SER A 18 20.38 -1.15 -6.11
N VAL A 19 19.55 -1.38 -7.14
CA VAL A 19 19.68 -2.53 -8.06
C VAL A 19 20.98 -2.49 -8.87
N HIS A 20 21.42 -1.32 -9.33
CA HIS A 20 22.68 -1.17 -10.07
C HIS A 20 23.92 -1.51 -9.22
N VAL A 21 23.92 -1.11 -7.95
CA VAL A 21 25.01 -1.43 -7.00
C VAL A 21 25.10 -2.94 -6.77
N ILE A 22 23.95 -3.62 -6.64
CA ILE A 22 23.91 -5.09 -6.49
C ILE A 22 24.61 -5.78 -7.67
N THR A 23 24.25 -5.44 -8.91
CA THR A 23 24.86 -6.03 -10.12
C THR A 23 26.38 -5.82 -10.13
N THR A 24 26.83 -4.62 -9.78
CA THR A 24 28.25 -4.29 -9.73
C THR A 24 29.00 -5.13 -8.69
N LEU A 25 28.43 -5.30 -7.50
CA LEU A 25 29.05 -6.10 -6.44
C LEU A 25 29.09 -7.59 -6.80
N LEU A 26 28.02 -8.13 -7.41
CA LEU A 26 28.00 -9.52 -7.89
C LEU A 26 29.08 -9.77 -8.94
N ASN A 27 29.32 -8.83 -9.86
CA ASN A 27 30.41 -8.92 -10.84
C ASN A 27 31.78 -8.97 -10.14
N ILE A 28 32.03 -8.08 -9.18
CA ILE A 28 33.29 -8.03 -8.43
C ILE A 28 33.51 -9.33 -7.64
N ILE A 29 32.48 -9.81 -6.95
CA ILE A 29 32.55 -11.06 -6.18
C ILE A 29 32.82 -12.25 -7.10
N THR A 30 32.18 -12.31 -8.27
CA THR A 30 32.40 -13.38 -9.24
C THR A 30 33.85 -13.41 -9.73
N LEU A 31 34.45 -12.24 -10.00
CA LEU A 31 35.87 -12.14 -10.36
C LEU A 31 36.79 -12.57 -9.21
N LEU A 32 36.52 -12.10 -8.00
CA LEU A 32 37.31 -12.44 -6.82
C LEU A 32 37.25 -13.95 -6.56
N ASP A 33 36.05 -14.52 -6.61
CA ASP A 33 35.80 -15.94 -6.42
C ASP A 33 36.45 -16.81 -7.49
N HIS A 34 36.54 -16.33 -8.73
CA HIS A 34 37.29 -17.02 -9.77
C HIS A 34 38.79 -17.09 -9.44
N PHE A 35 39.37 -16.03 -8.86
CA PHE A 35 40.78 -16.00 -8.48
C PHE A 35 41.07 -16.82 -7.21
N THR A 36 40.22 -16.70 -6.17
CA THR A 36 40.47 -17.33 -4.86
C THR A 36 39.92 -18.75 -4.77
N ASN A 37 38.90 -19.07 -5.55
CA ASN A 37 38.15 -20.32 -5.50
C ASN A 37 37.58 -20.64 -4.11
N ALA A 38 37.24 -19.61 -3.32
CA ALA A 38 36.94 -19.74 -1.89
C ALA A 38 35.48 -19.43 -1.49
N ASN A 39 34.55 -19.38 -2.44
CA ASN A 39 33.16 -18.98 -2.24
C ASN A 39 33.03 -17.57 -1.64
N GLU A 40 33.54 -16.58 -2.36
CA GLU A 40 33.61 -15.21 -1.85
C GLU A 40 32.25 -14.59 -1.55
N LEU A 41 31.18 -15.03 -2.23
CA LEU A 41 29.82 -14.59 -1.91
C LEU A 41 29.44 -14.91 -0.45
N SER A 42 29.89 -16.05 0.09
CA SER A 42 29.64 -16.44 1.48
C SER A 42 30.35 -15.55 2.51
N ASN A 43 31.44 -14.88 2.11
CA ASN A 43 32.13 -13.87 2.93
C ASN A 43 31.37 -12.53 2.94
N PHE A 44 30.45 -12.32 1.99
CA PHE A 44 29.67 -11.09 1.84
C PHE A 44 28.16 -11.40 1.69
N PRO A 45 27.53 -12.05 2.70
CA PRO A 45 26.15 -12.53 2.60
C PRO A 45 25.13 -11.41 2.35
N ILE A 46 25.49 -10.15 2.67
CA ILE A 46 24.65 -8.99 2.40
C ILE A 46 24.40 -8.76 0.90
N VAL A 47 25.29 -9.18 -0.01
CA VAL A 47 25.07 -9.01 -1.46
C VAL A 47 24.01 -9.96 -1.97
N GLU A 48 24.05 -11.23 -1.53
CA GLU A 48 23.00 -12.21 -1.81
C GLU A 48 21.67 -11.71 -1.24
N LYS A 49 21.66 -11.29 0.03
CA LYS A 49 20.48 -10.73 0.67
C LYS A 49 19.92 -9.53 -0.09
N ALA A 50 20.76 -8.60 -0.52
CA ALA A 50 20.34 -7.43 -1.29
C ALA A 50 19.74 -7.81 -2.65
N ALA A 51 20.34 -8.80 -3.34
CA ALA A 51 19.80 -9.31 -4.59
C ALA A 51 18.40 -9.90 -4.42
N LEU A 52 18.17 -10.69 -3.35
CA LEU A 52 16.84 -11.23 -3.04
C LEU A 52 15.86 -10.15 -2.54
N ALA A 53 16.33 -9.19 -1.73
CA ALA A 53 15.51 -8.08 -1.26
C ALA A 53 15.05 -7.16 -2.40
N SER A 54 15.76 -7.13 -3.55
CA SER A 54 15.37 -6.31 -4.69
C SER A 54 14.00 -6.67 -5.30
N PHE A 55 13.52 -7.90 -5.08
CA PHE A 55 12.17 -8.32 -5.48
C PHE A 55 11.07 -7.54 -4.73
N GLN A 56 11.36 -7.06 -3.53
CA GLN A 56 10.43 -6.26 -2.75
C GLN A 56 10.09 -4.93 -3.46
N TYR A 57 10.94 -4.44 -4.37
CA TYR A 57 10.65 -3.25 -5.16
C TYR A 57 9.59 -3.47 -6.24
N LEU A 58 9.24 -4.71 -6.58
CA LEU A 58 8.46 -4.98 -7.79
C LEU A 58 6.97 -4.77 -7.58
N PHE A 59 6.33 -4.03 -8.47
CA PHE A 59 4.91 -4.16 -8.72
C PHE A 59 4.57 -5.59 -9.14
N PRO A 60 3.31 -6.04 -8.98
CA PRO A 60 2.85 -7.32 -9.52
C PRO A 60 3.09 -7.49 -11.03
N SER A 61 3.29 -6.41 -11.80
CA SER A 61 3.74 -6.47 -13.20
C SER A 61 5.24 -6.82 -13.39
N GLY A 62 5.97 -7.09 -12.31
CA GLY A 62 7.40 -7.38 -12.32
C GLY A 62 8.31 -6.16 -12.53
N HIS A 63 7.78 -4.94 -12.47
CA HIS A 63 8.56 -3.70 -12.63
C HIS A 63 8.82 -3.04 -11.28
N THR A 64 9.99 -2.45 -11.08
CA THR A 64 10.33 -1.73 -9.84
C THR A 64 9.48 -0.48 -9.64
N ILE A 65 9.29 -0.08 -8.39
CA ILE A 65 8.80 1.27 -8.03
C ILE A 65 9.69 2.41 -8.56
N GLY A 66 9.08 3.58 -8.70
CA GLY A 66 9.61 4.77 -9.35
C GLY A 66 10.19 5.84 -8.44
N PHE A 67 10.17 5.67 -7.11
CA PHE A 67 10.60 6.72 -6.17
C PHE A 67 12.04 7.20 -6.37
N GLY A 68 12.27 8.49 -6.11
CA GLY A 68 13.56 9.14 -6.28
C GLY A 68 14.01 9.15 -7.74
N ASP A 69 15.32 9.09 -7.98
CA ASP A 69 15.85 9.03 -9.35
C ASP A 69 15.69 7.65 -10.02
N SER A 70 14.46 7.13 -10.04
CA SER A 70 14.12 5.81 -10.57
C SER A 70 13.13 5.88 -11.73
N SER A 71 12.82 4.69 -12.26
CA SER A 71 11.81 4.42 -13.27
C SER A 71 11.38 2.97 -13.15
N HIS A 72 10.22 2.62 -13.69
CA HIS A 72 9.69 1.26 -13.67
C HIS A 72 10.47 0.33 -14.58
N LYS A 73 11.34 -0.50 -14.01
CA LYS A 73 12.22 -1.40 -14.76
C LYS A 73 12.11 -2.82 -14.23
N LYS A 74 12.37 -3.80 -15.10
CA LYS A 74 12.60 -5.18 -14.69
C LYS A 74 13.93 -5.27 -13.92
N LEU A 75 14.06 -6.28 -13.04
CA LEU A 75 15.35 -6.58 -12.42
C LEU A 75 16.36 -7.02 -13.50
N PRO A 76 17.65 -6.65 -13.38
CA PRO A 76 18.67 -7.08 -14.32
C PRO A 76 18.84 -8.60 -14.27
N ALA A 77 18.66 -9.27 -15.41
CA ALA A 77 18.86 -10.71 -15.55
C ALA A 77 20.31 -11.13 -15.20
N GLU A 78 21.26 -10.20 -15.34
CA GLU A 78 22.65 -10.36 -14.94
C GLU A 78 22.78 -10.73 -13.46
N ASN A 79 21.92 -10.21 -12.57
CA ASN A 79 21.94 -10.59 -11.15
C ASN A 79 21.69 -12.10 -10.99
N PHE A 80 20.75 -12.65 -11.77
CA PHE A 80 20.37 -14.06 -11.69
C PHE A 80 21.43 -14.96 -12.31
N GLU A 81 21.99 -14.60 -13.46
CA GLU A 81 23.10 -15.34 -14.10
C GLU A 81 24.31 -15.48 -13.15
N LEU A 82 24.68 -14.41 -12.44
CA LEU A 82 25.81 -14.41 -11.51
C LEU A 82 25.53 -15.25 -10.25
N LEU A 83 24.31 -15.18 -9.70
CA LEU A 83 23.92 -16.02 -8.57
C LEU A 83 23.89 -17.51 -8.97
N ILE A 84 23.32 -17.85 -10.12
CA ILE A 84 23.29 -19.22 -10.65
C ILE A 84 24.72 -19.75 -10.82
N THR A 85 25.62 -18.92 -11.35
CA THR A 85 27.04 -19.26 -11.50
C THR A 85 27.67 -19.64 -10.16
N ASN A 86 27.51 -18.80 -9.13
CA ASN A 86 28.06 -19.09 -7.80
C ASN A 86 27.41 -20.33 -7.18
N TYR A 87 26.08 -20.42 -7.19
CA TYR A 87 25.36 -21.54 -6.60
C TYR A 87 25.69 -22.88 -7.27
N GLN A 88 25.86 -22.88 -8.60
CA GLN A 88 26.28 -24.08 -9.32
C GLN A 88 27.72 -24.48 -8.95
N LYS A 89 28.64 -23.52 -8.86
CA LYS A 89 30.05 -23.79 -8.51
C LYS A 89 30.19 -24.41 -7.11
N TYR A 90 29.36 -24.00 -6.17
CA TYR A 90 29.43 -24.42 -4.76
C TYR A 90 28.33 -25.39 -4.33
N GLY A 91 27.53 -25.92 -5.26
CA GLY A 91 26.54 -26.96 -4.99
C GLY A 91 25.29 -26.51 -4.22
N ALA A 92 24.94 -25.22 -4.24
CA ALA A 92 23.71 -24.69 -3.64
C ALA A 92 22.49 -24.90 -4.55
N ASN A 93 22.16 -26.18 -4.82
CA ASN A 93 21.20 -26.58 -5.85
C ASN A 93 19.78 -26.02 -5.63
N GLU A 94 19.32 -25.93 -4.39
CA GLU A 94 17.99 -25.38 -4.05
C GLU A 94 17.87 -23.92 -4.50
N LYS A 95 18.78 -23.06 -4.03
CA LYS A 95 18.84 -21.65 -4.42
C LYS A 95 19.05 -21.48 -5.93
N ARG A 96 19.90 -22.33 -6.54
CA ARG A 96 20.13 -22.34 -7.98
C ARG A 96 18.83 -22.59 -8.74
N ASN A 97 18.04 -23.57 -8.35
CA ASN A 97 16.81 -23.94 -9.06
C ASN A 97 15.77 -22.81 -8.99
N ILE A 98 15.60 -22.17 -7.83
CA ILE A 98 14.69 -21.02 -7.66
C ILE A 98 15.09 -19.88 -8.60
N ILE A 99 16.33 -19.42 -8.51
CA ILE A 99 16.79 -18.27 -9.32
C ILE A 99 16.80 -18.60 -10.81
N ALA A 100 17.12 -19.84 -11.18
CA ALA A 100 17.13 -20.25 -12.56
C ALA A 100 15.71 -20.39 -13.14
N ASN A 101 14.68 -20.74 -12.35
CA ASN A 101 13.28 -20.73 -12.79
C ASN A 101 12.83 -19.30 -13.12
N LEU A 102 13.14 -18.34 -12.24
CA LEU A 102 12.85 -16.91 -12.48
C LEU A 102 13.54 -16.41 -13.76
N LEU A 103 14.80 -16.80 -13.97
CA LEU A 103 15.53 -16.43 -15.18
C LEU A 103 14.91 -17.07 -16.43
N ASN A 104 14.45 -18.31 -16.34
CA ASN A 104 13.72 -18.97 -17.42
C ASN A 104 12.39 -18.29 -17.73
N ASP A 105 11.65 -17.84 -16.71
CA ASP A 105 10.40 -17.07 -16.89
C ASP A 105 10.71 -15.76 -17.63
N MET A 106 11.77 -15.04 -17.24
CA MET A 106 12.21 -13.84 -17.97
C MET A 106 12.60 -14.12 -19.42
N ILE A 107 13.19 -15.29 -19.71
CA ILE A 107 13.52 -15.70 -21.08
C ILE A 107 12.24 -16.02 -21.86
N ALA A 108 11.29 -16.74 -21.25
CA ALA A 108 10.03 -17.13 -21.86
C ALA A 108 9.12 -15.92 -22.16
N GLU A 109 9.09 -14.95 -21.25
CA GLU A 109 8.36 -13.67 -21.41
C GLU A 109 9.03 -12.71 -22.41
N GLY A 110 10.27 -13.01 -22.82
CA GLY A 110 11.06 -12.16 -23.73
C GLY A 110 11.71 -10.95 -23.06
N ASP A 111 11.62 -10.84 -21.73
CA ASP A 111 12.28 -9.80 -20.93
C ASP A 111 13.81 -9.94 -20.92
N TYR A 112 14.31 -11.16 -21.11
CA TYR A 112 15.73 -11.44 -21.21
C TYR A 112 16.06 -12.33 -22.42
N LYS A 113 16.74 -11.74 -23.41
CA LYS A 113 17.38 -12.52 -24.47
C LYS A 113 18.77 -12.96 -23.99
N ARG A 114 18.89 -14.23 -23.66
CA ARG A 114 20.16 -14.85 -23.25
C ARG A 114 21.12 -14.98 -24.44
N GLU A 115 22.06 -14.05 -24.53
CA GLU A 115 23.16 -14.07 -25.50
C GLU A 115 24.42 -13.47 -24.86
N VAL A 116 25.59 -13.96 -25.23
CA VAL A 116 26.86 -13.43 -24.74
C VAL A 116 27.16 -12.10 -25.43
N LYS A 117 27.22 -11.02 -24.65
CA LYS A 117 27.46 -9.65 -25.17
C LYS A 117 28.90 -9.17 -24.99
N ASP A 118 29.65 -9.77 -24.07
CA ASP A 118 31.02 -9.40 -23.78
C ASP A 118 31.84 -10.59 -23.25
N LEU A 119 33.14 -10.38 -23.07
CA LEU A 119 34.05 -11.42 -22.58
C LEU A 119 33.73 -11.83 -21.14
N PHE A 120 33.22 -10.93 -20.31
CA PHE A 120 32.89 -11.27 -18.93
C PHE A 120 31.79 -12.33 -18.91
N GLN A 121 30.69 -12.08 -19.63
CA GLN A 121 29.59 -13.03 -19.75
C GLN A 121 30.07 -14.35 -20.36
N LEU A 122 30.96 -14.31 -21.37
CA LEU A 122 31.53 -15.50 -21.99
C LEU A 122 32.29 -16.39 -20.98
N PHE A 123 33.05 -15.79 -20.08
CA PHE A 123 33.90 -16.52 -19.14
C PHE A 123 33.19 -16.94 -17.86
N PHE A 124 32.18 -16.20 -17.43
CA PHE A 124 31.59 -16.38 -16.11
C PHE A 124 30.18 -16.96 -16.11
N TYR A 125 29.37 -16.78 -17.16
CA TYR A 125 28.02 -17.34 -17.16
C TYR A 125 28.06 -18.86 -17.37
N VAL A 126 27.08 -19.56 -16.77
CA VAL A 126 26.93 -20.99 -16.97
C VAL A 126 26.57 -21.29 -18.43
N ASN A 127 27.01 -22.43 -18.97
CA ASN A 127 26.66 -22.79 -20.36
C ASN A 127 25.15 -22.96 -20.53
N ASN A 128 24.51 -23.70 -19.61
CA ASN A 128 23.08 -23.98 -19.61
C ASN A 128 22.47 -23.55 -18.28
N VAL A 129 21.36 -22.83 -18.35
CA VAL A 129 20.46 -22.59 -17.22
C VAL A 129 19.50 -23.79 -17.20
N VAL A 130 19.57 -24.66 -16.19
CA VAL A 130 18.72 -25.87 -16.14
C VAL A 130 17.90 -25.93 -14.84
N PRO A 131 16.67 -25.39 -14.89
CA PRO A 131 15.54 -25.85 -14.08
C PRO A 131 14.15 -25.82 -14.82
N ASN A 132 13.08 -26.47 -14.36
CA ASN A 132 12.88 -27.92 -14.16
C ASN A 132 11.47 -28.31 -14.70
N GLU A 133 11.27 -29.57 -15.17
CA GLU A 133 10.05 -30.06 -15.88
C GLU A 133 8.93 -30.68 -15.00
N GLU A 134 9.13 -31.08 -13.75
CA GLU A 134 8.04 -31.62 -12.89
C GLU A 134 8.29 -31.21 -11.43
N GLU A 135 7.73 -30.04 -11.04
CA GLU A 135 7.65 -29.44 -9.70
C GLU A 135 8.96 -29.29 -8.88
N ASN A 136 8.93 -28.44 -7.86
CA ASN A 136 9.38 -28.81 -6.51
C ASN A 136 8.94 -27.71 -5.54
N GLU A 137 8.07 -28.12 -4.60
CA GLU A 137 7.46 -27.35 -3.51
C GLU A 137 8.48 -26.68 -2.58
N PHE A 138 9.16 -25.65 -3.04
CA PHE A 138 9.83 -24.69 -2.17
C PHE A 138 9.49 -23.27 -2.62
N ASP A 139 8.42 -22.75 -2.04
CA ASP A 139 8.01 -21.36 -2.20
C ASP A 139 8.93 -20.50 -1.32
N LEU A 140 9.97 -19.90 -1.92
CA LEU A 140 10.67 -18.79 -1.29
C LEU A 140 9.89 -17.53 -1.66
N PRO A 141 9.05 -16.97 -0.78
CA PRO A 141 8.30 -15.76 -1.10
C PRO A 141 9.29 -14.59 -1.27
N LEU A 142 9.60 -14.26 -2.52
CA LEU A 142 10.51 -13.17 -2.89
C LEU A 142 9.90 -11.79 -2.60
N VAL A 143 8.57 -11.77 -2.45
CA VAL A 143 7.79 -10.61 -2.03
C VAL A 143 6.97 -10.98 -0.82
N SER A 144 6.74 -10.00 0.06
CA SER A 144 5.85 -10.16 1.22
C SER A 144 4.63 -9.23 1.09
N PRO A 145 3.53 -9.51 1.81
CA PRO A 145 2.36 -8.63 1.83
C PRO A 145 2.71 -7.19 2.27
N THR A 146 3.64 -7.06 3.22
CA THR A 146 4.23 -5.76 3.57
C THR A 146 5.75 -5.84 3.68
N PHE A 147 6.43 -4.74 3.36
CA PHE A 147 7.88 -4.62 3.47
C PHE A 147 8.27 -3.20 3.91
N TYR A 148 9.14 -3.09 4.91
CA TYR A 148 9.62 -1.81 5.44
C TYR A 148 11.14 -1.65 5.31
N ALA A 149 11.56 -0.54 4.71
CA ALA A 149 12.95 -0.13 4.63
C ALA A 149 13.13 1.31 5.17
N PRO A 150 13.39 1.47 6.49
CA PRO A 150 13.56 2.79 7.11
C PRO A 150 14.75 3.56 6.53
N ASN A 151 15.80 2.86 6.10
CA ASN A 151 17.04 3.43 5.54
C ASN A 151 16.87 4.05 4.14
N VAL A 152 15.69 3.99 3.56
CA VAL A 152 15.27 4.78 2.38
C VAL A 152 13.87 5.39 2.56
N SER A 153 13.33 5.36 3.78
CA SER A 153 11.97 5.81 4.11
C SER A 153 10.91 5.22 3.18
N TRP A 154 10.85 3.89 3.06
CA TRP A 154 9.94 3.22 2.14
C TRP A 154 9.14 2.12 2.86
N PHE A 155 7.84 2.07 2.61
CA PHE A 155 6.94 1.02 3.04
C PHE A 155 6.09 0.53 1.87
N ASN A 156 5.86 -0.77 1.78
CA ASN A 156 5.16 -1.40 0.68
C ASN A 156 3.99 -2.24 1.19
N GLN A 157 2.88 -2.24 0.45
CA GLN A 157 1.66 -3.00 0.72
C GLN A 157 1.25 -3.78 -0.52
N ARG A 158 0.83 -5.04 -0.35
CA ARG A 158 0.27 -5.92 -1.39
C ARG A 158 -1.00 -6.57 -0.92
N LEU A 159 -1.92 -6.75 -1.85
CA LEU A 159 -3.14 -7.51 -1.60
C LEU A 159 -3.64 -8.15 -2.89
N GLY A 160 -4.17 -9.37 -2.80
CA GLY A 160 -4.68 -10.10 -3.96
C GLY A 160 -3.58 -10.67 -4.86
N SER A 161 -4.03 -11.33 -5.92
CA SER A 161 -3.19 -12.01 -6.92
C SER A 161 -3.75 -11.80 -8.32
N GLU A 162 -2.93 -12.06 -9.33
CA GLU A 162 -3.31 -12.02 -10.75
C GLU A 162 -4.03 -10.70 -11.12
N ALA A 163 -5.22 -10.78 -11.73
CA ALA A 163 -6.01 -9.63 -12.17
C ALA A 163 -6.50 -8.74 -11.00
N ASN A 164 -6.54 -9.27 -9.78
CA ASN A 164 -6.94 -8.56 -8.56
C ASN A 164 -5.75 -8.11 -7.71
N ALA A 165 -4.51 -8.30 -8.21
CA ALA A 165 -3.33 -7.85 -7.50
C ALA A 165 -3.31 -6.32 -7.40
N MET A 166 -3.15 -5.83 -6.17
CA MET A 166 -2.99 -4.42 -5.86
C MET A 166 -1.71 -4.21 -5.06
N MET A 167 -1.13 -3.02 -5.24
CA MET A 167 0.00 -2.59 -4.44
C MET A 167 -0.05 -1.08 -4.21
N VAL A 168 0.33 -0.68 -3.00
CA VAL A 168 0.65 0.72 -2.69
C VAL A 168 2.08 0.79 -2.15
N ALA A 169 2.90 1.61 -2.79
CA ALA A 169 4.24 1.94 -2.31
C ALA A 169 4.24 3.32 -1.66
N THR A 170 4.39 3.39 -0.34
CA THR A 170 4.51 4.64 0.41
C THR A 170 5.98 5.02 0.56
N THR A 171 6.35 6.22 0.10
CA THR A 171 7.74 6.68 0.11
C THR A 171 7.86 8.07 0.73
N GLY A 172 8.84 8.22 1.62
CA GLY A 172 9.34 9.49 2.15
C GLY A 172 10.69 9.85 1.54
N SER A 173 11.51 10.58 2.28
CA SER A 173 12.75 11.13 1.73
C SER A 173 13.93 10.88 2.65
N TYR A 174 14.63 9.77 2.42
CA TYR A 174 15.85 9.44 3.15
C TYR A 174 16.86 8.71 2.26
N GLY A 175 18.14 9.01 2.42
CA GLY A 175 19.22 8.43 1.60
C GLY A 175 19.65 9.34 0.45
N ASN A 176 20.35 8.78 -0.53
CA ASN A 176 20.83 9.50 -1.72
C ASN A 176 19.90 9.28 -2.93
N HIS A 177 19.97 10.14 -3.95
CA HIS A 177 19.07 10.11 -5.10
C HIS A 177 17.56 10.12 -4.72
N ALA A 178 17.25 10.69 -3.55
CA ALA A 178 15.90 10.90 -3.06
C ALA A 178 15.30 12.21 -3.62
N HIS A 179 13.98 12.33 -3.62
CA HIS A 179 13.27 13.56 -3.97
C HIS A 179 12.74 14.25 -2.71
N SER A 180 12.18 15.45 -2.86
CA SER A 180 11.34 16.06 -1.83
C SER A 180 9.88 15.68 -2.09
N ASN A 181 9.42 14.58 -1.49
CA ASN A 181 8.15 13.94 -1.85
C ASN A 181 7.14 13.84 -0.67
N GLY A 182 7.50 14.31 0.52
CA GLY A 182 6.65 14.24 1.71
C GLY A 182 6.35 12.79 2.08
N ILE A 183 5.07 12.44 2.24
CA ILE A 183 4.63 11.04 2.27
C ILE A 183 3.90 10.76 0.94
N SER A 184 4.64 10.36 -0.09
CA SER A 184 4.10 10.06 -1.42
C SER A 184 3.62 8.61 -1.52
N ILE A 185 2.68 8.34 -2.42
CA ILE A 185 2.30 6.99 -2.80
C ILE A 185 2.44 6.74 -4.31
N GLU A 186 2.76 5.50 -4.67
CA GLU A 186 2.45 4.94 -5.98
C GLU A 186 1.40 3.84 -5.83
N LEU A 187 0.44 3.75 -6.76
CA LEU A 187 -0.65 2.77 -6.71
C LEU A 187 -0.67 1.93 -7.98
N PHE A 188 -0.61 0.60 -7.81
CA PHE A 188 -0.79 -0.39 -8.87
C PHE A 188 -2.05 -1.19 -8.66
N ALA A 189 -2.80 -1.39 -9.74
CA ALA A 189 -3.93 -2.31 -9.82
C ALA A 189 -4.29 -2.53 -11.30
N LYS A 190 -5.06 -3.59 -11.60
CA LYS A 190 -5.56 -3.88 -12.96
C LYS A 190 -4.44 -3.88 -14.02
N GLY A 191 -3.26 -4.41 -13.65
CA GLY A 191 -2.11 -4.54 -14.56
C GLY A 191 -1.31 -3.26 -14.81
N SER A 192 -1.69 -2.11 -14.25
CA SER A 192 -1.02 -0.82 -14.47
C SER A 192 -0.66 -0.12 -13.16
N VAL A 193 0.35 0.75 -13.21
CA VAL A 193 0.65 1.70 -12.12
C VAL A 193 -0.23 2.93 -12.35
N LEU A 194 -1.45 2.87 -11.81
CA LEU A 194 -2.51 3.87 -12.02
C LEU A 194 -2.14 5.24 -11.46
N ALA A 195 -1.52 5.31 -10.29
CA ALA A 195 -1.01 6.57 -9.72
C ALA A 195 0.52 6.49 -9.65
N PRO A 196 1.25 6.76 -10.74
CA PRO A 196 2.70 6.65 -10.77
C PRO A 196 3.38 7.83 -10.08
N ASP A 197 4.63 7.64 -9.66
CA ASP A 197 5.54 8.77 -9.40
C ASP A 197 5.92 9.44 -10.74
N MET A 198 6.35 10.69 -10.69
CA MET A 198 6.78 11.43 -11.88
C MET A 198 8.23 11.10 -12.27
N GLY A 199 8.99 10.46 -11.38
CA GLY A 199 10.34 9.94 -11.62
C GLY A 199 11.38 11.05 -11.79
N LYS A 200 12.58 10.69 -12.25
CA LYS A 200 13.76 11.59 -12.21
C LYS A 200 13.73 12.85 -13.09
N GLY A 201 12.73 13.03 -13.95
CA GLY A 201 12.77 14.08 -14.98
C GLY A 201 13.68 13.74 -16.17
N SER A 202 14.12 14.77 -16.91
CA SER A 202 14.90 14.57 -18.14
C SER A 202 16.33 14.08 -17.85
N SER A 203 16.98 14.65 -16.84
CA SER A 203 18.19 14.11 -16.21
C SER A 203 18.43 14.86 -14.90
N TYR A 204 19.29 14.33 -14.02
CA TYR A 204 19.67 15.00 -12.76
C TYR A 204 20.15 16.45 -12.97
N TRP A 205 20.82 16.72 -14.09
CA TRP A 205 21.38 18.04 -14.41
C TRP A 205 20.40 18.98 -15.11
N HIS A 206 19.22 18.48 -15.49
CA HIS A 206 18.25 19.27 -16.23
C HIS A 206 17.39 20.11 -15.28
N LYS A 207 16.97 21.28 -15.75
CA LYS A 207 16.23 22.26 -14.94
C LYS A 207 14.88 21.73 -14.45
N ASP A 208 14.21 20.89 -15.25
CA ASP A 208 12.94 20.27 -14.86
C ASP A 208 13.09 19.35 -13.64
N HIS A 209 14.24 18.68 -13.47
CA HIS A 209 14.52 17.86 -12.31
C HIS A 209 14.50 18.71 -11.03
N THR A 210 15.24 19.81 -11.02
CA THR A 210 15.40 20.66 -9.83
C THR A 210 14.20 21.56 -9.56
N GLU A 211 13.40 21.90 -10.58
CA GLU A 211 12.24 22.80 -10.44
C GLU A 211 10.90 22.08 -10.29
N TYR A 212 10.78 20.83 -10.77
CA TYR A 212 9.52 20.08 -10.74
C TYR A 212 9.67 18.65 -10.24
N TYR A 213 10.36 17.77 -10.98
CA TYR A 213 10.30 16.32 -10.77
C TYR A 213 10.82 15.87 -9.39
N SER A 214 11.75 16.62 -8.78
CA SER A 214 12.25 16.33 -7.42
C SER A 214 11.55 17.10 -6.31
N ARG A 215 10.41 17.75 -6.61
CA ARG A 215 9.68 18.65 -5.70
C ARG A 215 8.29 18.11 -5.39
N MET A 216 7.78 18.44 -4.20
CA MET A 216 6.55 17.86 -3.66
C MET A 216 5.32 17.91 -4.61
N PRO A 217 5.07 18.98 -5.39
CA PRO A 217 3.95 19.04 -6.33
C PRO A 217 4.02 18.06 -7.52
N ALA A 218 5.12 17.32 -7.67
CA ALA A 218 5.25 16.23 -8.64
C ALA A 218 4.94 14.85 -8.03
N HIS A 219 4.49 14.80 -6.77
CA HIS A 219 4.29 13.55 -6.05
C HIS A 219 2.87 13.50 -5.44
N ASN A 220 2.36 12.28 -5.24
CA ASN A 220 1.01 12.06 -4.68
C ASN A 220 1.01 12.29 -3.16
N THR A 221 1.06 13.55 -2.72
CA THR A 221 1.34 13.96 -1.33
C THR A 221 0.59 15.24 -0.96
N VAL A 222 0.77 15.74 0.27
CA VAL A 222 0.20 17.03 0.71
C VAL A 222 1.26 18.11 0.81
N VAL A 223 1.03 19.23 0.13
CA VAL A 223 1.86 20.45 0.18
C VAL A 223 1.19 21.50 1.06
N VAL A 224 1.94 22.07 2.00
CA VAL A 224 1.43 23.08 2.94
C VAL A 224 1.81 24.48 2.46
N ASN A 225 0.82 25.36 2.41
CA ASN A 225 0.90 26.76 2.00
C ASN A 225 1.55 26.96 0.62
N GLY A 226 1.52 25.95 -0.25
CA GLY A 226 2.18 25.99 -1.55
C GLY A 226 3.70 25.94 -1.52
N ILE A 227 4.32 25.79 -0.34
CA ILE A 227 5.76 26.01 -0.14
C ILE A 227 6.53 24.82 0.43
N SER A 228 5.89 23.72 0.82
CA SER A 228 6.58 22.54 1.38
C SER A 228 7.67 22.00 0.46
N ASP A 229 8.91 21.97 0.95
CA ASP A 229 10.10 21.68 0.15
C ASP A 229 11.31 21.46 1.05
N TYR A 230 12.29 20.72 0.58
CA TYR A 230 13.58 20.52 1.26
C TYR A 230 14.65 20.12 0.23
N GLU A 231 15.86 19.81 0.70
CA GLU A 231 16.95 19.44 -0.22
C GLU A 231 16.69 18.03 -0.79
N PRO A 232 16.54 17.87 -2.12
CA PRO A 232 16.52 16.55 -2.75
C PRO A 232 17.94 15.97 -2.81
N MET A 233 18.12 14.83 -3.46
CA MET A 233 19.37 14.07 -3.53
C MET A 233 19.74 13.43 -2.19
N ARG A 234 20.38 14.17 -1.26
CA ARG A 234 20.83 13.65 0.04
C ARG A 234 19.87 14.05 1.16
N SER A 235 18.74 13.36 1.24
CA SER A 235 17.68 13.71 2.18
C SER A 235 17.79 12.94 3.50
N HIS A 236 17.36 13.61 4.57
CA HIS A 236 17.38 13.09 5.94
C HIS A 236 16.03 13.30 6.64
N HIS A 237 14.95 13.19 5.87
CA HIS A 237 13.59 13.47 6.29
C HIS A 237 12.71 12.22 6.11
N PRO A 238 12.98 11.13 6.86
CA PRO A 238 12.17 9.92 6.79
C PRO A 238 10.80 10.16 7.45
N PHE A 239 9.79 9.41 7.02
CA PHE A 239 8.60 9.21 7.85
C PHE A 239 8.88 8.21 8.97
N HIS A 240 8.05 8.22 10.01
CA HIS A 240 7.98 7.15 11.01
C HIS A 240 6.80 6.23 10.70
N LEU A 241 7.03 4.90 10.72
CA LEU A 241 5.95 3.93 10.61
C LEU A 241 5.30 3.73 11.97
N GLU A 242 4.11 4.28 12.16
CA GLU A 242 3.37 4.22 13.43
C GLU A 242 2.70 2.86 13.63
N ASN A 243 2.09 2.32 12.56
CA ASN A 243 1.43 1.02 12.59
C ASN A 243 1.30 0.45 11.17
N SER A 244 1.20 -0.86 11.04
CA SER A 244 0.94 -1.56 9.78
C SER A 244 0.34 -2.93 10.02
N PHE A 245 -0.39 -3.43 9.03
CA PHE A 245 -0.80 -4.83 8.99
C PHE A 245 -0.62 -5.43 7.60
N PRO A 246 -0.08 -6.65 7.49
CA PRO A 246 0.70 -7.34 8.54
C PRO A 246 1.99 -6.59 8.90
N LYS A 247 2.74 -7.06 9.90
CA LYS A 247 4.11 -6.57 10.12
C LYS A 247 4.99 -6.97 8.94
N THR A 248 6.06 -6.20 8.74
CA THR A 248 7.00 -6.40 7.63
C THR A 248 7.49 -7.85 7.55
N GLY A 249 7.36 -8.47 6.38
CA GLY A 249 7.80 -9.85 6.14
C GLY A 249 6.88 -10.96 6.65
N GLU A 250 5.80 -10.64 7.38
CA GLU A 250 4.83 -11.64 7.85
C GLU A 250 3.75 -11.91 6.79
N THR A 251 3.30 -13.17 6.73
CA THR A 251 2.14 -13.58 5.91
C THR A 251 0.98 -13.97 6.84
N PRO A 252 -0.08 -13.15 6.95
CA PRO A 252 -1.20 -13.43 7.81
C PRO A 252 -2.12 -14.48 7.18
N ILE A 253 -2.88 -15.19 8.01
CA ILE A 253 -3.96 -16.06 7.51
C ILE A 253 -5.16 -15.24 7.00
N PHE A 254 -5.28 -13.99 7.47
CA PHE A 254 -6.31 -13.05 7.05
C PHE A 254 -5.80 -12.19 5.89
N ASP A 255 -6.32 -12.42 4.70
CA ASP A 255 -5.84 -11.89 3.42
C ASP A 255 -6.77 -10.84 2.80
N GLN A 256 -7.60 -10.17 3.60
CA GLN A 256 -8.61 -9.21 3.13
C GLN A 256 -8.15 -7.75 3.22
N VAL A 257 -7.14 -7.46 4.06
CA VAL A 257 -6.70 -6.10 4.37
C VAL A 257 -5.17 -6.06 4.50
N THR A 258 -4.56 -5.03 3.92
CA THR A 258 -3.25 -4.54 4.38
C THR A 258 -3.30 -3.04 4.59
N PHE A 259 -2.62 -2.50 5.59
CA PHE A 259 -2.58 -1.06 5.83
C PHE A 259 -1.20 -0.57 6.27
N SER A 260 -0.96 0.73 6.08
CA SER A 260 0.11 1.49 6.71
C SER A 260 -0.44 2.75 7.37
N ASN A 261 0.16 3.17 8.48
CA ASN A 261 -0.06 4.46 9.12
C ASN A 261 1.31 5.07 9.39
N VAL A 262 1.61 6.20 8.77
CA VAL A 262 2.93 6.84 8.84
C VAL A 262 2.82 8.29 9.24
N SER A 263 3.74 8.77 10.08
CA SER A 263 3.83 10.17 10.49
C SER A 263 5.06 10.85 9.89
N PHE A 264 4.94 12.15 9.63
CA PHE A 264 6.00 12.95 9.04
C PHE A 264 5.93 14.38 9.54
N VAL A 265 7.09 15.01 9.73
CA VAL A 265 7.19 16.43 10.03
C VAL A 265 7.81 17.12 8.84
N GLU A 266 7.00 17.89 8.11
CA GLU A 266 7.44 18.58 6.90
C GLU A 266 8.48 19.66 7.27
N PRO A 267 9.73 19.57 6.77
CA PRO A 267 10.85 20.36 7.27
C PRO A 267 10.69 21.88 7.16
N LYS A 268 10.05 22.39 6.10
CA LYS A 268 10.02 23.83 5.79
C LYS A 268 8.90 24.57 6.51
N THR A 269 7.70 23.99 6.56
CA THR A 269 6.56 24.59 7.26
C THR A 269 6.41 24.11 8.70
N LYS A 270 7.14 23.05 9.09
CA LYS A 270 7.00 22.33 10.36
C LYS A 270 5.60 21.73 10.55
N ALA A 271 4.87 21.51 9.45
CA ALA A 271 3.59 20.85 9.50
C ALA A 271 3.75 19.41 9.99
N ARG A 272 2.84 18.99 10.86
CA ARG A 272 2.69 17.59 11.26
C ARG A 272 1.74 16.94 10.28
N GLN A 273 2.15 15.81 9.73
CA GLN A 273 1.41 15.02 8.76
C GLN A 273 1.28 13.59 9.26
N LEU A 274 0.12 12.97 9.03
CA LEU A 274 -0.16 11.57 9.30
C LEU A 274 -0.95 11.01 8.13
N ARG A 275 -0.44 9.97 7.48
CA ARG A 275 -1.09 9.32 6.35
C ARG A 275 -1.40 7.88 6.69
N PHE A 276 -2.67 7.52 6.58
CA PHE A 276 -3.14 6.16 6.64
C PHE A 276 -3.54 5.71 5.23
N THR A 277 -3.05 4.55 4.80
CA THR A 277 -3.42 3.96 3.51
C THR A 277 -3.72 2.48 3.68
N SER A 278 -4.88 2.01 3.21
CA SER A 278 -5.31 0.61 3.34
C SER A 278 -5.76 0.05 2.00
N LEU A 279 -5.23 -1.11 1.62
CA LEU A 279 -5.79 -1.97 0.58
C LEU A 279 -6.88 -2.85 1.20
N ILE A 280 -8.06 -2.90 0.60
CA ILE A 280 -9.19 -3.72 1.08
C ILE A 280 -9.75 -4.51 -0.09
N LYS A 281 -9.91 -5.83 0.09
CA LYS A 281 -10.48 -6.73 -0.91
C LYS A 281 -12.00 -6.63 -0.91
N GLY A 282 -12.62 -6.28 -2.04
CA GLY A 282 -14.07 -6.25 -2.21
C GLY A 282 -14.71 -7.65 -2.23
N PRO A 283 -16.05 -7.76 -2.18
CA PRO A 283 -16.76 -9.04 -2.13
C PRO A 283 -16.52 -9.91 -3.39
N SER A 284 -16.29 -9.30 -4.55
CA SER A 284 -15.95 -10.01 -5.80
C SER A 284 -14.46 -10.41 -5.91
N GLY A 285 -13.64 -10.00 -4.94
CA GLY A 285 -12.18 -10.15 -4.98
C GLY A 285 -11.43 -8.95 -5.57
N ALA A 286 -12.09 -8.12 -6.39
CA ALA A 286 -11.55 -6.83 -6.80
C ALA A 286 -11.49 -5.88 -5.60
N GLY A 287 -10.35 -5.26 -5.35
CA GLY A 287 -10.15 -4.40 -4.18
C GLY A 287 -10.16 -2.91 -4.49
N TYR A 288 -10.11 -2.13 -3.42
CA TYR A 288 -10.04 -0.67 -3.45
C TYR A 288 -9.06 -0.17 -2.37
N VAL A 289 -8.76 1.12 -2.40
CA VAL A 289 -7.82 1.76 -1.47
C VAL A 289 -8.49 2.87 -0.69
N VAL A 290 -8.31 2.87 0.62
CA VAL A 290 -8.71 3.97 1.50
C VAL A 290 -7.48 4.77 1.87
N ASP A 291 -7.51 6.08 1.66
CA ASP A 291 -6.43 7.00 2.01
C ASP A 291 -6.96 8.14 2.89
N VAL A 292 -6.44 8.25 4.11
CA VAL A 292 -6.78 9.32 5.04
C VAL A 292 -5.52 10.10 5.38
N PHE A 293 -5.45 11.33 4.92
CA PHE A 293 -4.29 12.20 5.10
C PHE A 293 -4.66 13.36 6.04
N ARG A 294 -4.01 13.36 7.21
CA ARG A 294 -4.09 14.42 8.21
C ARG A 294 -2.91 15.38 8.08
N SER A 295 -3.17 16.67 8.08
CA SER A 295 -2.12 17.70 8.00
C SER A 295 -2.49 18.95 8.79
N ARG A 296 -1.57 19.43 9.63
CA ARG A 296 -1.72 20.69 10.37
C ARG A 296 -0.39 21.39 10.54
N LYS A 297 -0.40 22.71 10.48
CA LYS A 297 0.74 23.55 10.84
C LYS A 297 0.53 24.12 12.25
N PRO A 298 1.28 23.64 13.27
CA PRO A 298 1.09 24.10 14.65
C PRO A 298 1.30 25.61 14.79
N GLY A 299 0.43 26.28 15.57
CA GLY A 299 0.56 27.70 15.89
C GLY A 299 0.28 28.66 14.73
N SER A 300 -0.44 28.22 13.70
CA SER A 300 -0.81 29.03 12.53
C SER A 300 -2.32 29.02 12.32
N ASP A 301 -2.96 30.18 12.43
CA ASP A 301 -4.41 30.31 12.20
C ASP A 301 -4.76 30.33 10.70
N GLY A 302 -3.84 30.83 9.86
CA GLY A 302 -3.93 30.77 8.40
C GLY A 302 -3.09 29.64 7.84
N GLN A 303 -3.71 28.63 7.24
CA GLN A 303 -3.02 27.50 6.62
C GLN A 303 -3.82 26.95 5.45
N ARG A 304 -3.11 26.59 4.38
CA ARG A 304 -3.61 25.99 3.16
C ARG A 304 -2.92 24.65 2.97
N HIS A 305 -3.67 23.61 2.65
CA HIS A 305 -3.13 22.27 2.40
C HIS A 305 -3.62 21.80 1.04
N ASP A 306 -2.70 21.46 0.14
CA ASP A 306 -2.98 21.02 -1.21
C ASP A 306 -2.65 19.51 -1.31
N TYR A 307 -3.66 18.66 -1.38
CA TYR A 307 -3.49 17.22 -1.64
C TYR A 307 -3.34 17.00 -3.15
N PHE A 308 -2.19 16.52 -3.60
CA PHE A 308 -1.90 16.19 -4.99
C PHE A 308 -2.18 14.72 -5.28
N TYR A 309 -2.86 14.48 -6.41
CA TYR A 309 -3.10 13.15 -6.95
C TYR A 309 -2.93 13.14 -8.48
N HIS A 310 -1.86 12.50 -8.93
CA HIS A 310 -1.51 12.24 -10.32
C HIS A 310 -1.95 10.81 -10.67
N ASN A 311 -2.74 10.65 -11.74
CA ASN A 311 -3.20 9.35 -12.18
C ASN A 311 -3.06 9.22 -13.69
N LEU A 312 -2.89 7.99 -14.20
CA LEU A 312 -2.97 7.70 -15.62
C LEU A 312 -4.34 8.11 -16.18
N GLY A 313 -4.34 8.60 -17.41
CA GLY A 313 -5.53 9.00 -18.14
C GLY A 313 -5.20 10.07 -19.19
N ASP A 314 -6.13 10.35 -20.08
CA ASP A 314 -6.08 11.53 -20.96
C ASP A 314 -7.30 12.44 -20.83
N ALA A 315 -8.32 12.01 -20.09
CA ALA A 315 -9.41 12.85 -19.65
C ALA A 315 -9.72 12.65 -18.16
N PHE A 316 -10.24 13.72 -17.56
CA PHE A 316 -10.53 13.83 -16.13
C PHE A 316 -11.85 14.56 -15.94
N LYS A 317 -12.76 13.97 -15.15
CA LYS A 317 -14.08 14.55 -14.85
C LYS A 317 -14.30 14.53 -13.34
N ILE A 318 -14.93 15.58 -12.82
CA ILE A 318 -15.39 15.64 -11.43
C ILE A 318 -16.91 15.65 -11.45
N SER A 319 -17.52 14.80 -10.63
CA SER A 319 -18.97 14.65 -10.52
C SER A 319 -19.45 14.80 -9.07
N SER A 320 -20.69 15.21 -8.87
CA SER A 320 -21.40 15.14 -7.60
C SER A 320 -22.76 14.52 -7.85
N ASN A 321 -23.09 13.43 -7.16
CA ASN A 321 -24.33 12.68 -7.38
C ASN A 321 -24.56 12.37 -8.88
N GLU A 322 -23.53 11.84 -9.54
CA GLU A 322 -23.50 11.50 -10.98
C GLU A 322 -23.57 12.70 -11.96
N GLU A 323 -23.80 13.92 -11.48
CA GLU A 323 -23.77 15.12 -12.30
C GLU A 323 -22.33 15.61 -12.49
N VAL A 324 -21.86 15.67 -13.74
CA VAL A 324 -20.54 16.23 -14.09
C VAL A 324 -20.53 17.73 -13.79
N LEU A 325 -19.62 18.13 -12.91
CA LEU A 325 -19.47 19.51 -12.47
C LEU A 325 -18.65 20.32 -13.48
N LYS A 326 -19.07 21.56 -13.71
CA LYS A 326 -18.33 22.50 -14.55
C LYS A 326 -17.22 23.16 -13.73
N LEU A 327 -15.98 23.05 -14.21
CA LEU A 327 -14.84 23.76 -13.66
C LEU A 327 -14.53 25.01 -14.51
N GLU A 328 -13.96 26.02 -13.88
CA GLU A 328 -13.58 27.30 -14.51
C GLU A 328 -12.05 27.44 -14.59
N ASP A 329 -11.54 28.02 -15.68
CA ASP A 329 -10.11 28.31 -15.82
C ASP A 329 -9.62 29.22 -14.69
N THR A 330 -8.38 29.01 -14.23
CA THR A 330 -7.84 29.71 -13.06
C THR A 330 -6.34 29.94 -13.12
N GLU A 331 -5.91 31.02 -12.48
CA GLU A 331 -4.51 31.39 -12.25
C GLU A 331 -4.19 31.43 -10.73
N ASP A 332 -4.97 30.72 -9.91
CA ASP A 332 -4.83 30.73 -8.44
C ASP A 332 -3.64 29.90 -7.93
N LEU A 333 -3.01 29.12 -8.81
CA LEU A 333 -1.89 28.24 -8.51
C LEU A 333 -0.67 28.63 -9.34
N GLY A 334 0.48 28.83 -8.70
CA GLY A 334 1.73 29.18 -9.37
C GLY A 334 2.65 30.06 -8.55
N SER A 335 3.88 30.22 -9.00
CA SER A 335 4.88 31.04 -8.31
C SER A 335 4.52 32.53 -8.26
N HIS A 336 3.68 33.01 -9.18
CA HIS A 336 3.10 34.35 -9.13
C HIS A 336 2.14 34.55 -7.95
N GLN A 337 1.63 33.46 -7.35
CA GLN A 337 0.83 33.46 -6.12
C GLN A 337 1.67 33.18 -4.86
N GLY A 338 2.99 32.99 -5.01
CA GLY A 338 3.90 32.64 -3.92
C GLY A 338 4.09 31.14 -3.70
N ASP A 339 3.54 30.30 -4.58
CA ASP A 339 3.75 28.86 -4.55
C ASP A 339 5.16 28.48 -5.03
N LEU A 340 5.55 27.22 -4.84
CA LEU A 340 6.74 26.66 -5.47
C LEU A 340 6.66 26.76 -6.99
N LYS A 341 7.82 26.97 -7.61
CA LYS A 341 7.97 26.95 -9.07
C LYS A 341 7.44 25.67 -9.73
N ALA A 342 7.40 24.56 -9.01
CA ALA A 342 6.80 23.31 -9.46
C ALA A 342 5.32 23.47 -9.88
N TYR A 343 4.56 24.40 -9.28
CA TYR A 343 3.17 24.69 -9.69
C TYR A 343 3.07 25.33 -11.08
N ASP A 344 4.15 25.95 -11.58
CA ASP A 344 4.19 26.55 -12.92
C ASP A 344 4.33 25.51 -14.03
N TYR A 345 4.69 24.27 -13.68
CA TYR A 345 4.75 23.15 -14.62
C TYR A 345 3.38 22.54 -14.90
N LEU A 346 2.38 22.87 -14.08
CA LEU A 346 1.00 22.47 -14.30
C LEU A 346 0.36 23.36 -15.37
N THR A 347 -0.30 22.75 -16.35
CA THR A 347 -1.04 23.44 -17.41
C THR A 347 -2.53 23.15 -17.32
N GLU A 348 -3.35 23.90 -18.06
CA GLU A 348 -4.81 23.67 -18.15
C GLU A 348 -5.50 23.64 -16.78
N LYS A 349 -5.10 24.57 -15.89
CA LYS A 349 -5.59 24.67 -14.53
C LYS A 349 -7.05 25.13 -14.53
N LYS A 350 -7.91 24.32 -13.93
CA LYS A 350 -9.32 24.65 -13.71
C LYS A 350 -9.69 24.40 -12.25
N LYS A 351 -10.67 25.14 -11.73
CA LYS A 351 -11.13 25.01 -10.33
C LYS A 351 -12.63 24.91 -10.18
N LEU A 352 -13.04 24.40 -9.03
CA LEU A 352 -14.39 24.46 -8.49
C LEU A 352 -14.33 24.52 -6.96
N THR A 353 -14.99 25.49 -6.34
CA THR A 353 -15.17 25.53 -4.88
C THR A 353 -16.46 24.82 -4.51
N THR A 354 -16.37 23.82 -3.63
CA THR A 354 -17.53 23.06 -3.17
C THR A 354 -17.28 22.45 -1.80
N ALA A 355 -18.28 22.51 -0.93
CA ALA A 355 -18.25 21.82 0.36
C ALA A 355 -18.73 20.36 0.30
N LYS A 356 -19.27 19.94 -0.85
CA LYS A 356 -19.83 18.60 -1.04
C LYS A 356 -18.72 17.58 -1.28
N ALA A 357 -19.01 16.32 -0.93
CA ALA A 357 -18.24 15.21 -1.46
C ALA A 357 -18.41 15.14 -2.98
N VAL A 358 -17.39 14.65 -3.67
CA VAL A 358 -17.38 14.49 -5.13
C VAL A 358 -16.77 13.15 -5.49
N SER A 359 -16.98 12.71 -6.73
CA SER A 359 -16.19 11.65 -7.34
C SER A 359 -15.36 12.23 -8.49
N ALA A 360 -14.17 11.68 -8.72
CA ALA A 360 -13.26 12.11 -9.75
C ALA A 360 -12.84 10.90 -10.60
N ASN A 361 -13.20 10.93 -11.88
CA ASN A 361 -13.02 9.83 -12.81
C ASN A 361 -11.85 10.13 -13.75
N PHE A 362 -10.89 9.22 -13.80
CA PHE A 362 -9.78 9.22 -14.74
C PHE A 362 -10.01 8.13 -15.77
N ASN A 363 -10.04 8.51 -17.04
CA ASN A 363 -10.24 7.58 -18.14
C ASN A 363 -9.25 7.87 -19.26
N PHE A 364 -9.13 6.91 -20.17
CA PHE A 364 -8.39 7.09 -21.40
C PHE A 364 -9.18 6.57 -22.60
N THR A 365 -8.91 7.14 -23.77
CA THR A 365 -9.50 6.67 -25.02
C THR A 365 -8.45 5.98 -25.89
N SER A 366 -8.77 4.74 -26.28
CA SER A 366 -7.99 3.90 -27.21
C SER A 366 -8.74 3.71 -28.53
N GLU A 367 -8.16 2.95 -29.47
CA GLU A 367 -8.87 2.54 -30.70
C GLU A 367 -10.11 1.67 -30.37
N ASP A 368 -10.07 0.91 -29.27
CA ASP A 368 -11.12 0.00 -28.84
C ASP A 368 -12.24 0.69 -28.04
N GLY A 369 -12.09 1.99 -27.74
CA GLY A 369 -13.06 2.79 -26.99
C GLY A 369 -12.46 3.52 -25.78
N THR A 370 -13.32 4.18 -25.01
CA THR A 370 -12.95 4.81 -23.74
C THR A 370 -12.99 3.78 -22.62
N SER A 371 -12.00 3.78 -21.73
CA SER A 371 -11.96 2.93 -20.55
C SER A 371 -11.65 3.75 -19.32
N ASP A 372 -12.42 3.52 -18.27
CA ASP A 372 -12.15 4.10 -16.96
C ASP A 372 -10.99 3.38 -16.28
N LEU A 373 -10.08 4.16 -15.70
CA LEU A 373 -8.89 3.64 -15.01
C LEU A 373 -9.02 3.75 -13.50
N MET A 374 -9.65 4.82 -13.03
CA MET A 374 -9.77 5.11 -11.61
C MET A 374 -10.98 5.99 -11.35
N GLU A 375 -11.83 5.57 -10.41
CA GLU A 375 -12.79 6.44 -9.75
C GLU A 375 -12.26 6.80 -8.36
N VAL A 376 -12.27 8.08 -8.00
CA VAL A 376 -11.82 8.57 -6.70
C VAL A 376 -12.96 9.30 -6.01
N TRP A 377 -13.49 8.74 -4.92
CA TRP A 377 -14.37 9.49 -4.05
C TRP A 377 -13.56 10.37 -3.12
N VAL A 378 -13.98 11.63 -2.99
CA VAL A 378 -13.31 12.67 -2.22
C VAL A 378 -14.27 13.22 -1.18
N LYS A 379 -13.89 13.12 0.09
CA LYS A 379 -14.65 13.73 1.19
C LYS A 379 -14.74 15.25 1.04
N GLY A 380 -15.95 15.80 1.17
CA GLY A 380 -16.21 17.24 1.19
C GLY A 380 -15.71 17.96 2.45
N SER A 381 -15.49 19.28 2.34
CA SER A 381 -15.10 20.15 3.45
C SER A 381 -15.52 21.59 3.18
N ALA A 382 -15.91 22.36 4.21
CA ALA A 382 -16.44 23.72 4.06
C ALA A 382 -15.54 24.65 3.23
N ASP A 383 -14.23 24.63 3.47
CA ASP A 383 -13.24 25.48 2.79
C ASP A 383 -12.45 24.73 1.71
N GLN A 384 -13.15 23.92 0.91
CA GLN A 384 -12.54 23.07 -0.13
C GLN A 384 -12.66 23.67 -1.53
N THR A 385 -11.52 23.68 -2.23
CA THR A 385 -11.44 23.95 -3.66
C THR A 385 -10.79 22.77 -4.36
N LEU A 386 -11.43 22.28 -5.41
CA LEU A 386 -10.95 21.21 -6.26
C LEU A 386 -10.32 21.82 -7.49
N TYR A 387 -9.14 21.34 -7.88
CA TYR A 387 -8.50 21.70 -9.13
C TYR A 387 -8.29 20.49 -10.02
N SER A 388 -8.46 20.71 -11.31
CA SER A 388 -7.96 19.87 -12.38
C SER A 388 -6.76 20.56 -13.00
N ALA A 389 -5.70 19.82 -13.29
CA ALA A 389 -4.58 20.30 -14.10
C ALA A 389 -3.95 19.16 -14.90
N MET A 390 -3.14 19.51 -15.90
CA MET A 390 -2.26 18.59 -16.60
C MET A 390 -0.83 18.78 -16.11
N ALA A 391 -0.25 17.74 -15.52
CA ALA A 391 1.14 17.70 -15.15
C ALA A 391 2.01 17.24 -16.32
N PRO A 392 3.32 17.54 -16.33
CA PRO A 392 4.26 16.95 -17.29
C PRO A 392 4.16 15.43 -17.32
N LYS A 393 4.55 14.80 -18.42
CA LYS A 393 4.58 13.33 -18.51
C LYS A 393 5.40 12.71 -17.37
N SER A 394 4.93 11.61 -16.79
CA SER A 394 5.78 10.82 -15.89
C SER A 394 6.97 10.25 -16.66
N LYS A 395 8.14 10.32 -16.02
CA LYS A 395 9.39 9.71 -16.47
C LYS A 395 9.67 8.37 -15.80
N ALA A 396 8.79 7.95 -14.88
CA ALA A 396 8.87 6.65 -14.24
C ALA A 396 8.21 5.56 -15.09
N ILE A 397 7.07 5.87 -15.72
CA ILE A 397 6.26 4.89 -16.44
C ILE A 397 6.95 4.30 -17.69
N THR A 398 6.68 3.02 -17.94
CA THR A 398 7.09 2.28 -19.13
C THR A 398 5.91 1.51 -19.73
N SER A 399 6.11 0.87 -20.88
CA SER A 399 5.07 0.06 -21.54
C SER A 399 4.61 -1.15 -20.72
N GLY A 400 5.36 -1.54 -19.69
CA GLY A 400 4.98 -2.63 -18.78
C GLY A 400 4.21 -2.17 -17.53
N THR A 401 3.98 -0.85 -17.39
CA THR A 401 3.25 -0.27 -16.25
C THR A 401 2.16 0.71 -16.67
N SER A 402 1.97 0.94 -17.97
CA SER A 402 1.01 1.90 -18.50
C SER A 402 0.58 1.47 -19.91
N PRO A 403 -0.70 1.69 -20.28
CA PRO A 403 -1.16 1.57 -21.66
C PRO A 403 -0.27 2.37 -22.62
N LYS A 404 -0.01 1.81 -23.82
CA LYS A 404 0.94 2.39 -24.78
C LYS A 404 0.51 3.80 -25.23
N GLU A 405 -0.79 4.03 -25.29
CA GLU A 405 -1.46 5.27 -25.68
C GLU A 405 -1.21 6.40 -24.68
N LEU A 406 -0.91 6.06 -23.43
CA LEU A 406 -0.62 7.02 -22.36
C LEU A 406 0.87 7.29 -22.20
N LEU A 407 1.73 6.51 -22.88
CA LEU A 407 3.16 6.76 -22.86
C LEU A 407 3.46 8.14 -23.47
N ASN A 408 4.26 8.91 -22.74
CA ASN A 408 4.66 10.26 -23.12
C ASN A 408 3.56 11.33 -23.16
N LYS A 409 2.34 11.04 -22.70
CA LYS A 409 1.30 12.06 -22.52
C LYS A 409 1.47 12.79 -21.17
N PRO A 410 1.02 14.06 -21.06
CA PRO A 410 0.79 14.72 -19.78
C PRO A 410 -0.08 13.88 -18.85
N ILE A 411 0.07 14.05 -17.53
CA ILE A 411 -0.64 13.26 -16.52
C ILE A 411 -1.77 14.11 -15.91
N PRO A 412 -3.04 13.70 -16.01
CA PRO A 412 -4.14 14.39 -15.35
C PRO A 412 -3.94 14.37 -13.83
N THR A 413 -4.15 15.53 -13.22
CA THR A 413 -3.86 15.77 -11.80
C THR A 413 -5.07 16.39 -11.12
N LEU A 414 -5.54 15.72 -10.07
CA LEU A 414 -6.49 16.27 -9.11
C LEU A 414 -5.71 16.94 -7.98
N ILE A 415 -6.09 18.17 -7.63
CA ILE A 415 -5.60 18.85 -6.42
C ILE A 415 -6.80 19.18 -5.54
N VAL A 416 -6.82 18.63 -4.33
CA VAL A 416 -7.84 18.96 -3.32
C VAL A 416 -7.21 19.94 -2.34
N GLN A 417 -7.57 21.21 -2.46
CA GLN A 417 -7.11 22.27 -1.57
C GLN A 417 -8.09 22.48 -0.43
N ARG A 418 -7.56 22.67 0.78
CA ARG A 418 -8.31 23.14 1.95
C ARG A 418 -7.63 24.35 2.56
N ASN A 419 -8.39 25.43 2.73
CA ASN A 419 -7.94 26.65 3.41
C ASN A 419 -8.18 26.60 4.93
N ALA A 420 -7.88 25.44 5.52
CA ALA A 420 -7.94 25.16 6.95
C ALA A 420 -7.01 23.96 7.25
N GLU A 421 -6.70 23.70 8.52
CA GLU A 421 -6.07 22.41 8.86
C GLU A 421 -6.96 21.23 8.45
N ALA A 422 -6.31 20.17 7.98
CA ALA A 422 -6.96 18.92 7.64
C ALA A 422 -6.67 17.87 8.72
N TRP A 423 -6.88 18.18 10.01
CA TRP A 423 -6.62 17.23 11.11
C TRP A 423 -7.90 16.56 11.62
N GLU A 424 -8.83 17.35 12.18
CA GLU A 424 -10.15 16.86 12.64
C GLU A 424 -11.10 16.59 11.46
N ASN A 425 -10.91 17.30 10.35
CA ASN A 425 -11.54 16.99 9.07
C ASN A 425 -10.45 16.64 8.05
N PRO A 426 -9.95 15.39 8.04
CA PRO A 426 -8.85 14.99 7.16
C PRO A 426 -9.26 14.90 5.70
N PHE A 427 -8.27 14.94 4.80
CA PHE A 427 -8.51 14.42 3.46
C PHE A 427 -8.83 12.93 3.59
N ALA A 428 -9.94 12.49 3.02
CA ALA A 428 -10.34 11.10 3.02
C ALA A 428 -10.77 10.74 1.60
N MET A 429 -10.02 9.84 0.98
CA MET A 429 -10.21 9.39 -0.39
C MET A 429 -10.50 7.89 -0.41
N VAL A 430 -11.36 7.48 -1.34
CA VAL A 430 -11.49 6.07 -1.72
C VAL A 430 -11.11 5.95 -3.18
N PHE A 431 -9.98 5.30 -3.45
CA PHE A 431 -9.50 5.00 -4.80
C PHE A 431 -10.04 3.64 -5.23
N ASN A 432 -10.73 3.61 -6.36
CA ASN A 432 -11.30 2.41 -6.93
C ASN A 432 -10.73 2.18 -8.33
N PRO A 433 -9.72 1.30 -8.42
CA PRO A 433 -9.16 0.87 -9.69
C PRO A 433 -10.23 0.28 -10.62
N LEU A 434 -10.34 0.84 -11.81
CA LEU A 434 -11.25 0.38 -12.85
C LEU A 434 -10.48 -0.27 -14.00
N GLY A 435 -11.21 -0.99 -14.84
CA GLY A 435 -10.74 -1.56 -16.11
C GLY A 435 -11.73 -1.24 -17.23
N THR A 436 -11.86 -2.12 -18.22
CA THR A 436 -12.94 -2.02 -19.22
C THR A 436 -14.33 -2.20 -18.58
N ASP A 437 -15.32 -1.45 -19.05
CA ASP A 437 -16.66 -1.09 -18.50
C ASP A 437 -17.46 -2.05 -17.57
N GLU A 438 -17.11 -3.31 -17.37
CA GLU A 438 -17.99 -4.29 -16.70
C GLU A 438 -17.84 -4.43 -15.16
N ASP A 439 -16.86 -3.79 -14.52
CA ASP A 439 -16.39 -4.23 -13.18
C ASP A 439 -16.25 -3.15 -12.08
N ASN A 440 -16.92 -1.99 -12.13
CA ASN A 440 -16.90 -1.08 -10.96
C ASN A 440 -17.59 -1.76 -9.76
N PRO A 441 -16.88 -2.11 -8.66
CA PRO A 441 -17.49 -2.85 -7.56
C PRO A 441 -18.23 -1.94 -6.57
N ILE A 442 -17.95 -0.64 -6.57
CA ILE A 442 -18.46 0.31 -5.58
C ILE A 442 -19.62 1.11 -6.18
N LEU A 443 -20.74 1.12 -5.47
CA LEU A 443 -21.92 1.91 -5.78
C LEU A 443 -21.78 3.34 -5.23
N GLU A 444 -21.43 3.46 -3.96
CA GLU A 444 -21.42 4.72 -3.24
C GLU A 444 -20.38 4.71 -2.12
N VAL A 445 -19.81 5.87 -1.85
CA VAL A 445 -18.98 6.11 -0.67
C VAL A 445 -19.56 7.25 0.14
N GLU A 446 -19.89 6.96 1.40
CA GLU A 446 -20.34 7.97 2.35
C GLU A 446 -19.25 8.27 3.38
N TYR A 447 -19.12 9.54 3.72
CA TYR A 447 -18.21 10.01 4.75
C TYR A 447 -19.00 10.62 5.89
N ALA A 448 -18.67 10.28 7.12
CA ALA A 448 -19.19 11.03 8.25
C ALA A 448 -18.75 12.50 8.16
N GLN A 449 -19.68 13.39 8.48
CA GLN A 449 -19.34 14.79 8.75
C GLN A 449 -18.37 14.88 9.93
N LYS A 450 -17.77 16.06 10.12
CA LYS A 450 -16.90 16.30 11.28
C LYS A 450 -17.62 15.87 12.56
N ILE A 451 -17.04 14.93 13.29
CA ILE A 451 -17.56 14.46 14.57
C ILE A 451 -17.06 15.46 15.62
N GLU A 452 -17.99 16.09 16.35
CA GLU A 452 -17.61 17.06 17.38
C GLU A 452 -16.69 16.42 18.43
N ASN A 453 -15.61 17.12 18.76
CA ASN A 453 -14.60 16.68 19.75
C ASN A 453 -13.93 15.33 19.44
N SER A 454 -13.88 14.91 18.17
CA SER A 454 -13.19 13.69 17.75
C SER A 454 -12.34 13.91 16.50
N THR A 455 -11.21 13.21 16.43
CA THR A 455 -10.33 13.13 15.24
C THR A 455 -10.60 11.88 14.40
N ALA A 456 -11.63 11.12 14.76
CA ALA A 456 -12.05 9.92 14.06
C ALA A 456 -12.61 10.26 12.67
N GLN A 457 -12.35 9.37 11.73
CA GLN A 457 -12.94 9.39 10.39
C GLN A 457 -13.73 8.10 10.19
N GLN A 458 -15.00 8.23 9.85
CA GLN A 458 -15.84 7.11 9.43
C GLN A 458 -16.07 7.16 7.91
N ILE A 459 -15.92 6.03 7.26
CA ILE A 459 -16.10 5.84 5.82
C ILE A 459 -16.98 4.62 5.64
N GLN A 460 -18.04 4.74 4.85
CA GLN A 460 -18.87 3.62 4.43
C GLN A 460 -18.72 3.45 2.92
N VAL A 461 -18.44 2.23 2.49
CA VAL A 461 -18.33 1.85 1.08
C VAL A 461 -19.43 0.84 0.78
N LYS A 462 -20.40 1.22 -0.03
CA LYS A 462 -21.48 0.33 -0.49
C LYS A 462 -21.10 -0.27 -1.83
N PHE A 463 -21.28 -1.58 -1.97
CA PHE A 463 -20.97 -2.29 -3.21
C PHE A 463 -22.18 -2.34 -4.14
N LYS A 464 -21.93 -2.58 -5.44
CA LYS A 464 -22.97 -2.65 -6.48
C LYS A 464 -23.96 -3.81 -6.35
N ASP A 465 -23.66 -4.80 -5.50
CA ASP A 465 -24.63 -5.84 -5.16
C ASP A 465 -25.77 -5.31 -4.27
N GLU A 466 -25.70 -4.04 -3.84
CA GLU A 466 -26.63 -3.32 -2.96
C GLU A 466 -26.82 -3.95 -1.58
N ALA A 467 -26.33 -5.16 -1.37
CA ALA A 467 -26.44 -5.91 -0.13
C ALA A 467 -25.19 -5.77 0.75
N THR A 468 -24.00 -5.59 0.15
CA THR A 468 -22.74 -5.58 0.88
C THR A 468 -22.26 -4.15 1.12
N GLN A 469 -21.73 -3.91 2.31
CA GLN A 469 -21.05 -2.65 2.65
C GLN A 469 -19.90 -2.88 3.62
N ASP A 470 -18.86 -2.06 3.47
CA ASP A 470 -17.76 -1.96 4.42
C ASP A 470 -17.91 -0.69 5.26
N ASN A 471 -17.87 -0.87 6.58
CA ASN A 471 -17.88 0.22 7.56
C ASN A 471 -16.49 0.34 8.17
N ILE A 472 -15.85 1.49 7.97
CA ILE A 472 -14.48 1.76 8.40
C ILE A 472 -14.51 2.90 9.41
N VAL A 473 -13.89 2.70 10.57
CA VAL A 473 -13.65 3.76 11.56
C VAL A 473 -12.16 3.84 11.89
N LEU A 474 -11.57 4.98 11.52
CA LEU A 474 -10.15 5.27 11.71
C LEU A 474 -9.96 6.44 12.67
N ASN A 475 -9.35 6.15 13.81
CA ASN A 475 -8.88 7.15 14.75
C ASN A 475 -7.49 7.68 14.37
N GLU A 476 -7.08 8.82 14.94
CA GLU A 476 -5.72 9.34 14.78
C GLU A 476 -4.67 8.39 15.37
N ASN A 477 -4.97 7.78 16.52
CA ASN A 477 -4.13 6.81 17.20
C ASN A 477 -4.97 5.93 18.13
N GLU A 478 -4.35 4.91 18.73
CA GLU A 478 -4.98 3.92 19.61
C GLU A 478 -5.59 4.46 20.92
N SER A 479 -5.20 5.67 21.35
CA SER A 479 -5.70 6.25 22.60
C SER A 479 -7.04 6.98 22.43
N VAL A 480 -7.40 7.33 21.19
CA VAL A 480 -8.64 8.04 20.86
C VAL A 480 -9.84 7.12 21.04
N ILE A 481 -10.94 7.72 21.52
CA ILE A 481 -12.22 7.05 21.69
C ILE A 481 -13.17 7.55 20.61
N TYR A 482 -13.78 6.61 19.91
CA TYR A 482 -14.98 6.81 19.10
C TYR A 482 -16.13 6.12 19.82
N ASP A 483 -17.19 6.87 20.12
CA ASP A 483 -18.38 6.37 20.82
C ASP A 483 -19.59 7.04 20.17
N GLN A 484 -20.19 6.37 19.20
CA GLN A 484 -21.35 6.87 18.45
C GLN A 484 -22.29 5.72 18.10
N GLY A 485 -23.60 5.94 18.30
CA GLY A 485 -24.63 4.94 18.02
C GLY A 485 -24.43 3.67 18.84
N ASN A 486 -24.20 2.56 18.15
CA ASN A 486 -23.95 1.22 18.70
C ASN A 486 -22.48 0.79 18.61
N LEU A 487 -21.58 1.68 18.18
CA LEU A 487 -20.16 1.40 18.02
C LEU A 487 -19.33 2.17 19.05
N TYR A 488 -18.67 1.42 19.91
CA TYR A 488 -17.60 1.90 20.78
C TYR A 488 -16.26 1.36 20.29
N GLN A 489 -15.28 2.24 20.12
CA GLN A 489 -13.92 1.90 19.75
C GLN A 489 -12.95 2.78 20.53
N LYS A 490 -12.10 2.16 21.34
CA LYS A 490 -10.84 2.74 21.84
C LYS A 490 -9.70 1.98 21.16
N GLY A 491 -9.18 2.55 20.09
CA GLY A 491 -8.19 1.91 19.24
C GLY A 491 -8.04 2.58 17.88
N LEU A 492 -7.07 2.14 17.09
CA LEU A 492 -6.70 2.79 15.83
C LEU A 492 -7.74 2.58 14.73
N LEU A 493 -8.05 1.34 14.38
CA LEU A 493 -8.85 1.02 13.18
C LEU A 493 -9.84 -0.11 13.45
N SER A 494 -11.05 0.04 12.94
CA SER A 494 -11.97 -1.07 12.68
C SER A 494 -12.46 -1.04 11.24
N ILE A 495 -12.59 -2.23 10.64
CA ILE A 495 -13.23 -2.47 9.34
C ILE A 495 -14.21 -3.63 9.54
N THR A 496 -15.49 -3.40 9.25
CA THR A 496 -16.53 -4.44 9.35
C THR A 496 -17.28 -4.53 8.03
N ARG A 497 -17.26 -5.71 7.41
CA ARG A 497 -18.08 -6.01 6.23
C ARG A 497 -19.42 -6.58 6.66
N THR A 498 -20.51 -5.92 6.31
CA THR A 498 -21.88 -6.38 6.59
C THR A 498 -22.62 -6.66 5.30
N GLU A 499 -23.57 -7.60 5.36
CA GLU A 499 -24.47 -7.93 4.26
C GLU A 499 -25.92 -7.81 4.76
N GLU A 500 -26.82 -7.11 4.05
CA GLU A 500 -28.20 -6.85 4.50
C GLU A 500 -28.96 -8.12 4.92
N ASN A 501 -28.71 -9.25 4.25
CA ASN A 501 -29.41 -10.51 4.47
C ASN A 501 -28.74 -11.42 5.53
N LYS A 502 -27.64 -10.97 6.17
CA LYS A 502 -26.92 -11.75 7.18
C LYS A 502 -26.98 -11.07 8.54
N ALA A 503 -27.28 -11.87 9.57
CA ALA A 503 -27.31 -11.39 10.95
C ALA A 503 -25.90 -11.10 11.52
N GLN A 504 -24.85 -11.65 10.90
CA GLN A 504 -23.47 -11.47 11.31
C GLN A 504 -22.66 -10.85 10.16
N PRO A 505 -21.63 -10.04 10.48
CA PRO A 505 -20.71 -9.54 9.46
C PRO A 505 -19.92 -10.68 8.82
N SER A 506 -19.47 -10.48 7.58
CA SER A 506 -18.64 -11.46 6.85
C SER A 506 -17.21 -11.45 7.38
N PHE A 507 -16.70 -10.27 7.77
CA PHE A 507 -15.47 -10.17 8.55
C PHE A 507 -15.47 -8.94 9.46
N ILE A 508 -14.66 -9.00 10.52
CA ILE A 508 -14.30 -7.88 11.37
C ILE A 508 -12.77 -7.84 11.46
N PHE A 509 -12.17 -6.72 11.10
CA PHE A 509 -10.75 -6.46 11.26
C PHE A 509 -10.54 -5.28 12.21
N LEU A 510 -9.75 -5.50 13.27
CA LEU A 510 -9.45 -4.51 14.30
C LEU A 510 -7.93 -4.37 14.41
N SER A 511 -7.42 -3.16 14.50
CA SER A 511 -5.98 -2.92 14.68
C SER A 511 -5.71 -1.88 15.75
N GLY A 512 -4.66 -2.10 16.54
CA GLY A 512 -4.27 -1.21 17.64
C GLY A 512 -5.42 -0.97 18.62
N MET A 513 -6.13 -2.04 19.00
CA MET A 513 -7.40 -1.96 19.71
C MET A 513 -7.25 -2.25 21.20
N TYR A 514 -7.69 -1.34 22.07
CA TYR A 514 -7.82 -1.62 23.51
C TYR A 514 -9.19 -2.19 23.85
N ARG A 515 -10.25 -1.62 23.26
CA ARG A 515 -11.64 -2.06 23.45
C ARG A 515 -12.47 -1.73 22.22
N TYR A 516 -13.28 -2.69 21.80
CA TYR A 516 -14.23 -2.55 20.71
C TYR A 516 -15.56 -3.17 21.14
N GLU A 517 -16.68 -2.52 20.85
CA GLU A 517 -18.02 -3.07 21.03
C GLU A 517 -18.92 -2.61 19.88
N HIS A 518 -19.54 -3.55 19.17
CA HIS A 518 -20.46 -3.27 18.08
C HIS A 518 -21.38 -4.48 17.83
N ASN A 519 -22.70 -4.28 17.89
CA ASN A 519 -23.69 -5.33 17.58
C ASN A 519 -23.42 -6.66 18.29
N ASN A 520 -23.22 -6.62 19.62
CA ASN A 520 -22.88 -7.79 20.46
C ASN A 520 -21.54 -8.47 20.15
N TRP A 521 -20.75 -7.97 19.20
CA TRP A 521 -19.32 -8.27 19.13
C TRP A 521 -18.57 -7.34 20.06
N GLY A 522 -17.57 -7.87 20.76
CA GLY A 522 -16.70 -7.03 21.54
C GLY A 522 -15.36 -7.67 21.80
N ILE A 523 -14.36 -6.84 22.04
CA ILE A 523 -13.04 -7.29 22.45
C ILE A 523 -12.49 -6.39 23.54
N GLN A 524 -11.65 -6.96 24.39
CA GLN A 524 -10.92 -6.24 25.42
C GLN A 524 -9.49 -6.76 25.45
N ALA A 525 -8.55 -5.87 25.13
CA ALA A 525 -7.13 -6.17 25.27
C ALA A 525 -6.77 -6.36 26.74
N SER A 526 -5.87 -7.29 27.04
CA SER A 526 -5.44 -7.60 28.42
C SER A 526 -4.29 -6.70 28.89
N GLY A 527 -3.69 -5.90 28.00
CA GLY A 527 -2.55 -5.02 28.29
C GLY A 527 -2.25 -4.11 27.12
N ALA A 528 -1.37 -4.55 26.22
CA ALA A 528 -1.06 -3.86 24.97
C ALA A 528 -2.26 -3.92 24.00
N PRO A 529 -2.44 -2.90 23.14
CA PRO A 529 -3.51 -2.89 22.15
C PRO A 529 -3.32 -4.02 21.14
N VAL A 530 -4.42 -4.64 20.72
CA VAL A 530 -4.42 -5.86 19.90
C VAL A 530 -4.83 -5.57 18.46
N THR A 531 -4.19 -6.28 17.54
CA THR A 531 -4.64 -6.48 16.17
C THR A 531 -5.30 -7.85 16.08
N LEU A 532 -6.53 -7.87 15.58
CA LEU A 532 -7.39 -9.06 15.57
C LEU A 532 -8.23 -9.08 14.30
N SER A 533 -8.28 -10.24 13.65
CA SER A 533 -9.20 -10.49 12.55
C SER A 533 -10.21 -11.59 12.91
N PHE A 534 -11.42 -11.44 12.38
CA PHE A 534 -12.44 -12.48 12.34
C PHE A 534 -12.87 -12.64 10.89
N ASP A 535 -12.58 -13.80 10.29
CA ASP A 535 -13.19 -14.26 9.04
C ASP A 535 -14.36 -15.18 9.40
N ILE A 536 -15.58 -14.67 9.20
CA ILE A 536 -16.81 -15.24 9.75
C ILE A 536 -17.54 -15.99 8.65
N LYS A 537 -17.58 -17.32 8.79
CA LYS A 537 -18.30 -18.25 7.92
C LYS A 537 -19.51 -18.81 8.65
N GLU A 538 -20.40 -19.48 7.92
CA GLU A 538 -21.67 -19.99 8.47
C GLU A 538 -21.46 -20.92 9.69
N ASN A 539 -20.45 -21.79 9.66
CA ASN A 539 -20.21 -22.83 10.67
C ASN A 539 -18.92 -22.63 11.48
N GLU A 540 -18.08 -21.68 11.10
CA GLU A 540 -16.83 -21.41 11.79
C GLU A 540 -16.40 -19.95 11.68
N ILE A 541 -15.63 -19.50 12.66
CA ILE A 541 -14.96 -18.20 12.64
C ILE A 541 -13.46 -18.47 12.74
N ILE A 542 -12.72 -18.05 11.73
CA ILE A 542 -11.26 -18.10 11.73
C ILE A 542 -10.76 -16.78 12.29
N LEU A 543 -9.83 -16.84 13.23
CA LEU A 543 -9.30 -15.65 13.89
C LEU A 543 -7.78 -15.71 14.06
N GLN A 544 -7.17 -14.54 14.01
CA GLN A 544 -5.75 -14.32 14.22
C GLN A 544 -5.58 -13.12 15.15
N ASN A 545 -4.68 -13.21 16.13
CA ASN A 545 -4.39 -12.12 17.06
C ASN A 545 -2.89 -11.98 17.34
N ASP A 546 -2.43 -10.76 17.61
CA ASP A 546 -1.03 -10.45 17.91
C ASP A 546 -0.74 -10.21 19.40
N GLN A 547 -1.77 -10.17 20.26
CA GLN A 547 -1.67 -9.90 21.70
C GLN A 547 -2.78 -10.63 22.49
N PRO A 548 -2.59 -10.88 23.81
CA PRO A 548 -3.62 -11.48 24.66
C PRO A 548 -4.93 -10.67 24.70
N VAL A 549 -6.06 -11.35 24.49
CA VAL A 549 -7.37 -10.71 24.29
C VAL A 549 -8.52 -11.51 24.87
N VAL A 550 -9.50 -10.80 25.43
CA VAL A 550 -10.83 -11.33 25.76
C VAL A 550 -11.77 -10.99 24.63
N LEU A 551 -12.46 -12.00 24.11
CA LEU A 551 -13.36 -11.91 22.97
C LEU A 551 -14.78 -12.13 23.46
N ASN A 552 -15.70 -11.26 23.07
CA ASN A 552 -17.13 -11.42 23.23
C ASN A 552 -17.76 -11.52 21.84
N MET A 553 -18.55 -12.56 21.63
CA MET A 553 -19.29 -12.73 20.38
C MET A 553 -20.76 -13.03 20.63
N PRO A 554 -21.66 -12.72 19.68
CA PRO A 554 -23.06 -13.07 19.80
C PRO A 554 -23.25 -14.58 20.00
N LYS A 555 -24.19 -14.95 20.86
CA LYS A 555 -24.58 -16.35 21.03
C LYS A 555 -25.09 -16.94 19.71
N PRO A 556 -24.68 -18.18 19.36
CA PRO A 556 -25.27 -18.88 18.23
C PRO A 556 -26.75 -19.19 18.50
N LYS A 557 -27.53 -19.43 17.43
CA LYS A 557 -28.96 -19.76 17.53
C LYS A 557 -29.22 -20.96 18.45
N ASN A 558 -30.41 -20.99 19.07
CA ASN A 558 -30.79 -21.97 20.11
C ASN A 558 -30.40 -23.42 19.76
N GLY A 559 -29.61 -24.05 20.63
CA GLY A 559 -29.22 -25.46 20.54
C GLY A 559 -27.80 -25.73 20.03
N SER A 560 -27.02 -24.72 19.64
CA SER A 560 -25.63 -24.89 19.22
C SER A 560 -24.62 -24.44 20.28
N GLU A 561 -23.56 -25.23 20.49
CA GLU A 561 -22.38 -24.85 21.27
C GLU A 561 -21.34 -24.17 20.36
N ALA A 562 -20.54 -23.25 20.92
CA ALA A 562 -19.37 -22.69 20.25
C ALA A 562 -18.10 -23.15 20.99
N ILE A 563 -17.18 -23.76 20.24
CA ILE A 563 -15.93 -24.32 20.77
C ILE A 563 -14.77 -23.66 20.04
N LEU A 564 -13.84 -23.08 20.81
CA LEU A 564 -12.59 -22.51 20.33
C LEU A 564 -11.53 -23.63 20.21
N TYR A 565 -10.86 -23.68 19.06
CA TYR A 565 -9.74 -24.54 18.73
C TYR A 565 -8.51 -23.65 18.49
N ILE A 566 -7.44 -23.89 19.23
CA ILE A 566 -6.22 -23.06 19.18
C ILE A 566 -5.11 -23.86 18.49
N TYR A 567 -4.45 -23.25 17.52
CA TYR A 567 -3.39 -23.89 16.75
C TYR A 567 -2.04 -23.18 16.96
N GLU A 568 -0.97 -23.95 17.03
CA GLU A 568 0.42 -23.49 16.96
C GLU A 568 1.16 -24.37 15.93
N ASP A 569 1.88 -23.75 15.00
CA ASP A 569 2.57 -24.46 13.90
C ASP A 569 1.68 -25.46 13.13
N ASN A 570 0.41 -25.08 12.93
CA ASN A 570 -0.66 -25.89 12.34
C ASN A 570 -1.10 -27.13 13.15
N GLU A 571 -0.59 -27.31 14.36
CA GLU A 571 -1.03 -28.36 15.29
C GLU A 571 -2.06 -27.83 16.29
N LEU A 572 -3.09 -28.63 16.57
CA LEU A 572 -4.10 -28.29 17.58
C LEU A 572 -3.51 -28.48 18.98
N ILE A 573 -3.43 -27.40 19.76
CA ILE A 573 -2.84 -27.44 21.10
C ILE A 573 -3.85 -27.34 22.25
N ASP A 574 -5.03 -26.77 22.00
CA ASP A 574 -6.05 -26.58 23.04
C ASP A 574 -7.46 -26.44 22.46
N THR A 575 -8.47 -26.79 23.25
CA THR A 575 -9.89 -26.62 22.94
C THR A 575 -10.67 -26.10 24.15
N ARG A 576 -11.50 -25.07 23.94
CA ARG A 576 -12.25 -24.42 25.03
C ARG A 576 -13.69 -24.15 24.61
N LYS A 577 -14.65 -24.53 25.46
CA LYS A 577 -16.05 -24.13 25.27
C LYS A 577 -16.21 -22.64 25.59
N GLY A 578 -17.05 -21.95 24.83
CA GLY A 578 -17.42 -20.57 25.11
C GLY A 578 -18.11 -20.44 26.47
N LEU A 579 -17.69 -19.48 27.27
CA LEU A 579 -18.28 -19.20 28.57
C LEU A 579 -19.45 -18.22 28.41
N LYS A 580 -20.50 -18.32 29.22
CA LYS A 580 -21.53 -17.28 29.26
C LYS A 580 -20.88 -15.98 29.75
N SER A 581 -21.03 -14.89 29.00
CA SER A 581 -20.58 -13.59 29.46
C SER A 581 -21.35 -13.16 30.71
N TRP A 582 -20.62 -12.63 31.69
CA TRP A 582 -21.18 -12.10 32.94
C TRP A 582 -21.82 -10.72 32.77
N VAL A 583 -21.47 -10.02 31.68
CA VAL A 583 -21.88 -8.64 31.41
C VAL A 583 -23.11 -8.60 30.49
N ASN A 584 -23.16 -9.49 29.50
CA ASN A 584 -24.25 -9.57 28.53
C ASN A 584 -24.62 -11.04 28.28
N ASP A 585 -25.84 -11.43 28.64
CA ASP A 585 -26.29 -12.81 28.50
C ASP A 585 -26.62 -13.20 27.04
N GLU A 586 -26.51 -12.28 26.09
CA GLU A 586 -26.54 -12.56 24.65
C GLU A 586 -25.15 -12.89 24.07
N GLN A 587 -24.09 -12.85 24.89
CA GLN A 587 -22.71 -13.08 24.46
C GLN A 587 -22.09 -14.37 25.00
N LEU A 588 -21.14 -14.91 24.23
CA LEU A 588 -20.15 -15.88 24.68
C LEU A 588 -18.78 -15.22 24.79
N GLU A 589 -18.08 -15.52 25.88
CA GLU A 589 -16.73 -15.05 26.16
C GLU A 589 -15.69 -16.14 25.83
N PHE A 590 -14.63 -15.75 25.13
CA PHE A 590 -13.42 -16.53 24.89
C PHE A 590 -12.19 -15.74 25.30
N ARG A 591 -11.09 -16.45 25.62
CA ARG A 591 -9.83 -15.83 26.03
C ARG A 591 -8.66 -16.45 25.31
N LEU A 592 -7.85 -15.59 24.70
CA LEU A 592 -6.57 -15.91 24.10
C LEU A 592 -5.47 -15.32 24.98
N SER A 593 -4.59 -16.17 25.49
CA SER A 593 -3.58 -15.79 26.49
C SER A 593 -2.31 -15.17 25.92
N LYS A 594 -2.11 -15.25 24.60
CA LYS A 594 -0.98 -14.71 23.84
C LYS A 594 -1.38 -14.52 22.38
N ASP A 595 -0.44 -14.14 21.53
CA ASP A 595 -0.59 -14.15 20.08
C ASP A 595 -0.84 -15.56 19.54
N TYR A 596 -1.74 -15.68 18.58
CA TYR A 596 -1.99 -16.91 17.85
C TYR A 596 -2.12 -16.59 16.36
N ALA A 597 -1.26 -17.23 15.56
CA ALA A 597 -1.32 -17.14 14.10
C ALA A 597 -2.65 -17.71 13.56
N LYS A 598 -3.26 -18.66 14.27
CA LYS A 598 -4.56 -19.24 13.92
C LYS A 598 -5.30 -19.78 15.14
N ALA A 599 -6.55 -19.37 15.27
CA ALA A 599 -7.55 -20.05 16.08
C ALA A 599 -8.88 -20.12 15.32
N VAL A 600 -9.73 -21.06 15.70
CA VAL A 600 -11.01 -21.30 15.02
C VAL A 600 -12.10 -21.53 16.04
N ILE A 601 -13.20 -20.78 15.97
CA ILE A 601 -14.42 -21.06 16.74
C ILE A 601 -15.34 -21.85 15.82
N LYS A 602 -15.74 -23.06 16.22
CA LYS A 602 -16.69 -23.89 15.46
C LYS A 602 -18.03 -23.97 16.18
N PHE A 603 -19.11 -23.90 15.42
CA PHE A 603 -20.47 -24.10 15.92
C PHE A 603 -20.88 -25.56 15.76
N GLN A 604 -21.31 -26.19 16.84
CA GLN A 604 -21.73 -27.60 16.85
C GLN A 604 -23.14 -27.72 17.43
N SER A 605 -24.00 -28.51 16.80
CA SER A 605 -25.30 -28.84 17.38
C SER A 605 -25.10 -29.61 18.68
N SER A 606 -25.74 -29.17 19.77
CA SER A 606 -25.74 -29.93 21.02
C SER A 606 -26.52 -31.23 20.80
N ASN A 607 -25.82 -32.34 20.64
CA ASN A 607 -26.43 -33.66 20.80
C ASN A 607 -26.68 -33.88 22.29
N ASN A 608 -27.75 -33.26 22.81
CA ASN A 608 -28.39 -33.73 24.03
C ASN A 608 -29.24 -34.95 23.67
N GLU A 609 -28.59 -36.09 23.40
CA GLU A 609 -29.22 -37.37 23.69
C GLU A 609 -29.21 -37.51 25.22
N LYS A 610 -30.43 -37.55 25.77
CA LYS A 610 -30.72 -37.72 27.20
C LYS A 610 -30.21 -39.04 27.75
#